data_AF-A0A5Z5YJY0-F1
#
_entry.id   AF-A0A5Z5YJY0-F1
#
_cell.length_a   1.000
_cell.length_b   1.000
_cell.length_c   1.000
_cell.angle_alpha   90.00
_cell.angle_beta   90.00
_cell.angle_gamma   90.00
#
_symmetry.space_group_name_H-M   'P 1'
#
loop_
_entity.id
_entity.type
_entity.pdbx_description
1 polymer ?
#
loop_
_entity_poly.entity_id
_entity_poly.type
_entity_poly.pdbx_seq_one_letter_code
_entity_poly.pdbx_strand_id
1 'polypeptide(L)' 'MSSDNKVNVDVKLGVNKFYVDEGHPHIILRSSPDMQEFNKLIKACPAGLYKLDDAGNIHFDSAGCLECGTCRVL' A
#
# COMPACT_ATOMS: atom_id res chain seq x y z
N MET A 1 15.11 -25.16 0.52
CA MET A 1 14.86 -24.35 1.72
C MET A 1 13.69 -23.43 1.41
N SER A 2 12.46 -23.84 1.76
CA SER A 2 11.31 -22.94 1.67
C SER A 2 11.27 -22.13 2.94
N SER A 3 11.98 -21.01 2.94
CA SER A 3 11.87 -19.99 3.97
C SER A 3 10.52 -19.30 3.77
N ASP A 4 9.48 -19.78 4.46
CA ASP A 4 8.24 -19.04 4.66
C ASP A 4 8.48 -17.90 5.66
N ASN A 5 9.40 -17.00 5.29
CA ASN A 5 9.78 -15.84 6.08
C ASN A 5 9.17 -14.59 5.43
N LYS A 6 7.83 -14.60 5.31
CA LYS A 6 7.08 -13.47 4.79
C LYS A 6 7.30 -12.28 5.71
N VAL A 7 8.03 -11.27 5.21
CA VAL A 7 8.29 -10.05 5.96
C VAL A 7 6.95 -9.36 6.25
N ASN A 8 6.65 -9.17 7.53
CA ASN A 8 5.55 -8.31 7.94
C ASN A 8 6.00 -6.84 7.79
N VAL A 9 5.54 -6.19 6.73
CA VAL A 9 5.89 -4.80 6.42
C VAL A 9 5.28 -3.83 7.44
N ASP A 10 4.09 -4.11 7.97
CA ASP A 10 3.43 -3.25 8.97
C ASP A 10 4.31 -3.09 10.23
N VAL A 11 4.96 -4.18 10.69
CA VAL A 11 5.93 -4.13 11.81
C VAL A 11 7.15 -3.27 11.47
N LYS A 12 7.62 -3.33 10.23
CA LYS A 12 8.77 -2.51 9.78
C LYS A 12 8.41 -1.04 9.69
N LEU A 13 7.21 -0.70 9.20
CA LEU A 13 6.76 0.69 9.17
C LEU A 13 6.57 1.25 10.58
N GLY A 14 6.26 0.41 11.58
CA GLY A 14 6.13 0.83 12.98
C GLY A 14 7.38 1.44 13.61
N VAL A 15 8.58 1.23 13.04
CA VAL A 15 9.82 1.90 13.50
C VAL A 15 10.12 3.20 12.75
N ASN A 16 9.39 3.49 11.67
CA ASN A 16 9.52 4.74 10.94
C ASN A 16 8.76 5.87 11.66
N LYS A 17 9.29 7.08 11.58
CA LYS A 17 8.61 8.29 12.05
C LYS A 17 7.90 8.96 10.90
N PHE A 18 6.57 9.06 10.99
CA PHE A 18 5.74 9.77 10.03
C PHE A 18 5.19 11.06 10.63
N TYR A 19 5.11 12.09 9.81
CA TYR A 19 4.36 13.31 10.10
C TYR A 19 3.24 13.38 9.07
N VAL A 20 2.04 12.96 9.47
CA VAL A 20 0.91 12.81 8.57
C VAL A 20 0.16 14.14 8.48
N ASP A 21 -0.12 14.60 7.27
CA ASP A 21 -1.04 15.73 7.02
C ASP A 21 -2.48 15.20 7.04
N GLU A 22 -3.06 15.19 8.24
CA GLU A 22 -4.40 14.65 8.48
C GLU A 22 -5.45 15.39 7.64
N GLY A 23 -6.29 14.64 6.94
CA GLY A 23 -7.32 15.19 6.05
C GLY A 23 -6.85 15.56 4.65
N HIS A 24 -5.54 15.53 4.37
CA HIS A 24 -4.98 15.85 3.05
C HIS A 24 -4.17 14.67 2.47
N PRO A 25 -4.82 13.56 2.07
CA PRO A 25 -4.12 12.43 1.48
C PRO A 25 -3.49 12.83 0.13
N HIS A 26 -2.20 12.56 -0.02
CA HIS A 26 -1.44 12.86 -1.24
C HIS A 26 -1.67 11.83 -2.37
N ILE A 27 -2.36 10.73 -2.09
CA ILE A 27 -2.79 9.74 -3.08
C ILE A 27 -4.30 9.56 -2.95
N ILE A 28 -5.01 9.70 -4.07
CA ILE A 28 -6.46 9.52 -4.15
C ILE A 28 -6.71 8.38 -5.14
N LEU A 29 -7.37 7.31 -4.67
CA LEU A 29 -7.77 6.21 -5.55
C LEU A 29 -8.95 6.61 -6.43
N ARG A 30 -9.00 6.05 -7.64
CA ARG A 30 -10.22 6.11 -8.46
C ARG A 30 -11.33 5.32 -7.76
N SER A 31 -12.57 5.78 -7.90
CA SER A 31 -13.75 5.13 -7.30
C SER A 31 -14.00 3.70 -7.80
N SER A 32 -13.62 3.41 -9.05
CA SER A 32 -13.66 2.07 -9.63
C SER A 32 -12.38 1.82 -10.41
N PRO A 33 -11.30 1.37 -9.74
CA PRO A 33 -10.03 1.08 -10.40
C PRO A 33 -10.11 -0.24 -11.19
N ASP A 34 -9.32 -0.34 -12.25
CA ASP A 34 -9.12 -1.62 -12.93
C ASP A 34 -8.41 -2.60 -11.97
N MET A 35 -8.99 -3.79 -11.79
CA MET A 35 -8.49 -4.75 -10.80
C MET A 35 -7.18 -5.42 -11.22
N GLN A 36 -6.86 -5.49 -12.51
CA GLN A 36 -5.56 -6.00 -12.95
C GLN A 36 -4.46 -5.00 -12.60
N GLU A 37 -4.71 -3.71 -12.83
CA GLU A 37 -3.79 -2.64 -12.43
C GLU A 37 -3.67 -2.54 -10.91
N PHE A 38 -4.79 -2.62 -10.16
CA PHE A 38 -4.75 -2.59 -8.70
C PHE A 38 -3.92 -3.74 -8.11
N ASN A 39 -4.01 -4.94 -8.69
CA ASN A 39 -3.19 -6.08 -8.28
C ASN A 39 -1.68 -5.85 -8.50
N LYS A 40 -1.27 -5.02 -9.47
CA LYS A 40 0.14 -4.60 -9.59
C LYS A 40 0.53 -3.74 -8.39
N LEU A 41 -0.32 -2.81 -7.96
CA LEU A 41 -0.06 -1.94 -6.81
C LEU A 41 0.10 -2.72 -5.51
N ILE A 42 -0.74 -3.75 -5.26
CA ILE A 42 -0.63 -4.65 -4.11
C ILE A 42 0.75 -5.31 -4.05
N LYS A 43 1.26 -5.76 -5.20
CA LYS A 43 2.54 -6.48 -5.30
C LYS A 43 3.75 -5.54 -5.29
N ALA A 44 3.60 -4.34 -5.85
CA ALA A 44 4.71 -3.44 -6.11
C ALA A 44 4.92 -2.37 -5.04
N CYS A 45 3.91 -2.04 -4.24
CA CYS A 45 4.06 -1.06 -3.17
C CYS A 45 5.01 -1.59 -2.09
N PRO A 46 6.18 -0.95 -1.87
CA PRO A 46 7.16 -1.44 -0.89
C PRO A 46 6.67 -1.32 0.56
N ALA A 47 5.68 -0.45 0.79
CA ALA A 47 5.03 -0.27 2.09
C ALA A 47 3.78 -1.14 2.27
N GLY A 48 3.36 -1.91 1.26
CA GLY A 48 2.21 -2.82 1.37
C GLY A 48 0.87 -2.14 1.67
N LEU A 49 0.69 -0.90 1.22
CA LEU A 49 -0.46 -0.06 1.61
C LEU A 49 -1.73 -0.33 0.79
N TYR A 50 -1.61 -1.02 -0.34
CA TYR A 50 -2.74 -1.44 -1.17
C TYR A 50 -3.12 -2.86 -0.77
N LYS A 51 -4.33 -3.05 -0.25
CA LYS A 51 -4.82 -4.36 0.25
C LYS A 51 -6.20 -4.66 -0.34
N LEU A 52 -6.48 -5.95 -0.53
CA LEU A 52 -7.81 -6.48 -0.81
C LEU A 52 -8.19 -7.38 0.36
N ASP A 53 -9.42 -7.27 0.84
CA ASP A 53 -9.97 -8.25 1.78
C ASP A 53 -10.59 -9.46 1.06
N ASP A 54 -11.00 -10.46 1.83
CA ASP A 54 -11.56 -11.71 1.31
C ASP A 54 -12.91 -11.50 0.59
N ALA A 55 -13.59 -10.38 0.85
CA ALA A 55 -14.83 -9.99 0.17
C ALA A 55 -14.57 -9.18 -1.12
N GLY A 56 -13.30 -8.89 -1.44
CA GLY A 56 -12.88 -8.14 -2.61
C GLY A 56 -12.93 -6.62 -2.43
N ASN A 57 -13.13 -6.11 -1.20
CA ASN A 57 -13.09 -4.67 -0.97
C ASN A 57 -11.65 -4.16 -0.97
N ILE A 58 -11.48 -2.99 -1.54
CA ILE A 58 -10.20 -2.27 -1.62
C ILE A 58 -9.97 -1.52 -0.31
N HIS A 59 -8.77 -1.70 0.24
CA HIS A 59 -8.26 -0.95 1.38
C HIS A 59 -6.98 -0.24 1.00
N PHE A 60 -6.86 1.02 1.39
CA PHE A 60 -5.66 1.83 1.16
C PHE A 60 -5.41 2.80 2.32
N ASP A 61 -4.16 2.86 2.77
CA ASP A 61 -3.72 3.77 3.82
C ASP A 61 -2.52 4.59 3.34
N SER A 62 -2.73 5.89 3.12
CA SER A 62 -1.66 6.80 2.68
C SER A 62 -0.71 7.23 3.81
N ALA A 63 -1.06 7.02 5.08
CA ALA A 63 -0.28 7.49 6.22
C ALA A 63 1.10 6.79 6.32
N GLY A 64 1.18 5.53 5.89
CA GLY A 64 2.43 4.76 5.83
C GLY A 64 3.23 4.92 4.53
N CYS A 65 2.85 5.85 3.65
CA CYS A 65 3.49 6.03 2.35
C CYS A 65 4.96 6.44 2.51
N LEU A 66 5.84 5.76 1.76
CA LEU A 66 7.27 6.08 1.70
C LEU A 66 7.61 7.06 0.58
N GLU A 67 6.60 7.62 -0.10
CA GLU A 67 6.75 8.58 -1.20
C GLU A 67 7.65 8.10 -2.36
N CYS A 68 7.84 6.78 -2.50
CA CYS A 68 8.72 6.18 -3.52
C CYS A 68 8.24 6.38 -4.98
N GLY A 69 6.97 6.70 -5.19
CA GLY A 69 6.40 6.97 -6.52
C GLY A 69 6.10 5.74 -7.40
N THR A 70 6.41 4.50 -6.97
CA THR A 70 6.15 3.27 -7.75
C THR A 70 4.69 3.18 -8.22
N CYS A 71 3.75 3.49 -7.33
CA CYS A 71 2.31 3.46 -7.61
C CYS A 71 1.81 4.52 -8.59
N ARG A 72 2.62 5.56 -8.88
CA ARG A 72 2.29 6.57 -9.89
C ARG A 72 2.78 6.17 -11.28
N VAL A 73 3.85 5.36 -11.33
CA VAL A 73 4.51 4.98 -12.59
C VAL A 73 3.85 3.75 -13.22
N LEU A 74 3.36 2.83 -12.39
CA LEU A 74 2.55 1.69 -12.80
C LEU A 74 1.14 2.15 -13.18
#